data_AF-A0A4P6EWC6-F1
#
_entry.id   AF-A0A4P6EWC6-F1
#
_cell.length_a   1.000
_cell.length_b   1.000
_cell.length_c   1.000
_cell.angle_alpha   90.00
_cell.angle_beta   90.00
_cell.angle_gamma   90.00
#
_symmetry.space_group_name_H-M   'P 1'
#
loop_
_entity.id
_entity.type
_entity.pdbx_description
1 polymer ?
#
loop_
_entity_poly.entity_id
_entity_poly.type
_entity_poly.pdbx_seq_one_letter_code
_entity_poly.pdbx_strand_id
1 'polypeptide(L)'
;MTEPIEYIVIFYKAERLHSAGKSSFARQEDHFQFAFGFNPPKRLSYLQAAEQIEDKWSMRQGLESFHANVLLQGLLYELFKQLQTEGYQTSSEAVSIVTKHIDAHYDEPLRLELMAELVHCSPRQLQRWFKQQMQLGPMEYVIKVRMSHAVQLLQNTAATIQEIAQSIGYHDSYYFSRAFKKYYGTAPLDFRRSFNAGQSFALPSSQRAAGHLAGDGANEGIVITHEKGMLRLRQPPARIAVLDVQYADQLITLNEQPAGSVGVGGDTICFPDYWQNQYREFTVLGTCERPNMDAIASLQPDLIVCTELHEKLYARLSQFAPTIMFKRNEDWRTILNIFGAITGKQQAAGQVLSAYREKTTRLSAELADKLQGQHVALIRPRDTFIRLHTAAHRTGAVLYGDLRLPAPFYLTGDAVPDTAYHISLDALPEVSASHYFVLCNDMFKEQVTDMQRSAVWNSLSAVKKRCVYPVDASTWIGSYGPTGINRIVDEVARSLLGQK
;
A
#
# COMPACT_ATOMS: atom_id res chain seq x y z
N MET A 1 -41.70 -5.39 -7.82
CA MET A 1 -40.86 -6.35 -8.57
C MET A 1 -39.93 -6.97 -7.55
N THR A 2 -40.19 -8.23 -7.19
CA THR A 2 -39.44 -8.98 -6.17
C THR A 2 -38.30 -9.72 -6.86
N GLU A 3 -37.06 -9.34 -6.57
CA GLU A 3 -35.88 -10.07 -7.02
C GLU A 3 -35.77 -11.43 -6.30
N PRO A 4 -35.34 -12.50 -6.99
CA PRO A 4 -35.18 -13.82 -6.39
C PRO A 4 -33.94 -13.88 -5.48
N ILE A 5 -34.07 -14.55 -4.34
CA ILE A 5 -32.96 -14.85 -3.43
C ILE A 5 -32.24 -16.11 -3.95
N GLU A 6 -30.97 -15.98 -4.33
CA GLU A 6 -30.09 -17.11 -4.61
C GLU A 6 -29.40 -17.59 -3.32
N TYR A 7 -29.45 -18.90 -3.07
CA TYR A 7 -28.75 -19.54 -1.96
C TYR A 7 -28.07 -20.84 -2.40
N ILE A 8 -26.99 -21.20 -1.69
CA ILE A 8 -26.19 -22.40 -1.95
C ILE A 8 -26.42 -23.40 -0.81
N VAL A 9 -26.73 -24.64 -1.15
CA VAL A 9 -26.88 -25.76 -0.20
C VAL A 9 -25.59 -26.56 -0.18
N ILE A 10 -24.98 -26.73 1.00
CA ILE A 10 -23.77 -27.54 1.19
C ILE A 10 -24.17 -28.84 1.90
N PHE A 11 -23.88 -29.98 1.26
CA PHE A 11 -24.08 -31.31 1.83
C PHE A 11 -22.77 -31.81 2.45
N TYR A 12 -22.83 -32.35 3.66
CA TYR A 12 -21.71 -33.04 4.29
C TYR A 12 -22.16 -34.32 5.00
N LYS A 13 -21.25 -35.28 5.15
CA LYS A 13 -21.46 -36.53 5.90
C LYS A 13 -20.44 -36.58 7.03
N ALA A 14 -20.90 -36.58 8.28
CA ALA A 14 -20.04 -36.75 9.43
C ALA A 14 -19.94 -38.25 9.81
N GLU A 15 -18.72 -38.74 10.02
CA GLU A 15 -18.46 -40.07 10.58
C GLU A 15 -17.80 -39.94 11.97
N ARG A 16 -18.05 -40.91 12.87
CA ARG A 16 -17.55 -40.86 14.26
C ARG A 16 -16.04 -41.15 14.31
N LEU A 17 -15.30 -40.20 14.87
CA LEU A 17 -13.88 -40.34 15.22
C LEU A 17 -13.69 -41.30 16.42
N HIS A 18 -13.42 -42.58 16.16
CA HIS A 18 -12.88 -43.52 17.16
C HIS A 18 -11.40 -43.87 16.92
N SER A 19 -10.71 -43.14 16.05
CA SER A 19 -9.31 -43.44 15.72
C SER A 19 -8.50 -42.22 15.25
N ALA A 20 -8.75 -41.03 15.80
CA ALA A 20 -7.82 -39.89 15.60
C ALA A 20 -6.59 -39.99 16.53
N GLY A 21 -5.79 -41.03 16.29
CA GLY A 21 -4.38 -41.00 16.64
C GLY A 21 -3.64 -40.14 15.62
N LYS A 22 -3.17 -38.96 16.04
CA LYS A 22 -2.14 -38.12 15.40
C LYS A 22 -2.10 -38.16 13.86
N SER A 23 -3.04 -37.48 13.22
CA SER A 23 -2.80 -36.87 11.91
C SER A 23 -2.98 -35.36 12.04
N SER A 24 -1.87 -34.63 11.89
CA SER A 24 -1.90 -33.18 11.74
C SER A 24 -2.54 -32.87 10.39
N PHE A 25 -3.80 -32.47 10.37
CA PHE A 25 -4.36 -31.85 9.18
C PHE A 25 -3.66 -30.50 8.98
N ALA A 26 -2.95 -30.38 7.86
CA ALA A 26 -2.43 -29.13 7.36
C ALA A 26 -3.60 -28.14 7.25
N ARG A 27 -3.46 -26.94 7.83
CA ARG A 27 -4.43 -25.85 7.70
C ARG A 27 -4.56 -25.49 6.22
N GLN A 28 -5.60 -26.02 5.59
CA GLN A 28 -6.05 -25.68 4.26
C GLN A 28 -7.08 -24.56 4.41
N GLU A 29 -6.79 -23.42 3.77
CA GLU A 29 -7.70 -22.32 3.40
C GLU A 29 -8.78 -21.91 4.42
N ASP A 30 -8.48 -20.91 5.26
CA ASP A 30 -9.50 -20.14 5.99
C ASP A 30 -10.30 -19.32 4.97
N HIS A 31 -11.39 -19.89 4.45
CA HIS A 31 -12.36 -19.19 3.58
C HIS A 31 -13.24 -18.18 4.33
N PHE A 32 -13.06 -18.05 5.65
CA PHE A 32 -13.73 -17.06 6.47
C PHE A 32 -12.81 -15.85 6.68
N GLN A 33 -13.09 -14.72 6.04
CA GLN A 33 -12.40 -13.45 6.34
C GLN A 33 -12.72 -12.92 7.76
N PHE A 34 -13.77 -13.46 8.40
CA PHE A 34 -14.19 -13.15 9.75
C PHE A 34 -14.12 -14.40 10.64
N ALA A 35 -13.28 -14.36 11.67
CA ALA A 35 -13.34 -15.35 12.74
C ALA A 35 -14.42 -14.94 13.75
N PHE A 36 -15.60 -15.57 13.67
CA PHE A 36 -16.68 -15.35 14.63
C PHE A 36 -16.44 -16.19 15.90
N GLY A 37 -16.21 -15.53 17.03
CA GLY A 37 -16.25 -16.12 18.37
C GLY A 37 -17.60 -15.89 19.03
N PHE A 38 -18.28 -16.98 19.42
CA PHE A 38 -19.50 -16.89 20.21
C PHE A 38 -19.21 -16.30 21.59
N ASN A 39 -19.97 -15.28 22.01
CA ASN A 39 -19.97 -14.83 23.40
C ASN A 39 -20.49 -16.00 24.28
N PRO A 40 -19.70 -16.50 25.27
CA PRO A 40 -20.02 -17.72 26.02
C PRO A 40 -21.44 -17.83 26.60
N PRO A 41 -22.11 -16.76 27.10
CA PRO A 41 -23.43 -16.89 27.70
C PRO A 41 -24.57 -17.12 26.69
N LYS A 42 -24.37 -16.85 25.39
CA LYS A 42 -25.40 -17.07 24.35
C LYS A 42 -25.22 -18.35 23.53
N ARG A 43 -24.15 -19.11 23.78
CA ARG A 43 -23.85 -20.33 23.00
C ARG A 43 -24.97 -21.38 23.12
N LEU A 44 -25.53 -21.55 24.31
CA LEU A 44 -26.59 -22.54 24.53
C LEU A 44 -27.89 -22.14 23.82
N SER A 45 -28.26 -20.87 23.84
CA SER A 45 -29.46 -20.37 23.14
C SER A 45 -29.35 -20.52 21.62
N TYR A 46 -28.15 -20.34 21.05
CA TYR A 46 -27.93 -20.54 19.62
C TYR A 46 -27.97 -22.01 19.21
N LEU A 47 -27.43 -22.90 20.03
CA LEU A 47 -27.55 -24.35 19.82
C LEU A 47 -29.01 -24.80 19.87
N GLN A 48 -29.76 -24.35 20.88
CA GLN A 48 -31.19 -24.66 21.00
C GLN A 48 -32.00 -24.12 19.82
N ALA A 49 -31.72 -22.90 19.36
CA ALA A 49 -32.38 -22.34 18.18
C ALA A 49 -32.03 -23.15 16.91
N ALA A 50 -30.77 -23.57 16.75
CA ALA A 50 -30.36 -24.39 15.61
C ALA A 50 -31.01 -25.78 15.61
N GLU A 51 -31.08 -26.44 16.76
CA GLU A 51 -31.77 -27.72 16.93
C GLU A 51 -33.27 -27.59 16.59
N GLN A 52 -33.93 -26.53 17.06
CA GLN A 52 -35.33 -26.26 16.72
C GLN A 52 -35.54 -25.98 15.23
N ILE A 53 -34.63 -25.24 14.59
CA ILE A 53 -34.69 -25.00 13.15
C ILE A 53 -34.58 -26.33 12.40
N GLU A 54 -33.65 -27.20 12.78
CA GLU A 54 -33.44 -28.51 12.15
C GLU A 54 -34.65 -29.43 12.33
N ASP A 55 -35.18 -29.52 13.56
CA ASP A 55 -36.36 -30.31 13.88
C ASP A 55 -37.57 -29.86 13.05
N LYS A 56 -37.83 -28.54 12.97
CA LYS A 56 -38.96 -28.00 12.20
C LYS A 56 -38.76 -28.12 10.70
N TRP A 57 -37.54 -27.95 10.21
CA TRP A 57 -37.21 -28.08 8.79
C TRP A 57 -37.33 -29.53 8.29
N SER A 58 -36.95 -30.50 9.13
CA SER A 58 -36.97 -31.92 8.80
C SER A 58 -38.39 -32.49 8.61
N MET A 59 -39.40 -31.90 9.26
CA MET A 59 -40.80 -32.32 9.16
C MET A 59 -41.45 -32.01 7.79
N ARG A 60 -40.85 -31.12 6.98
CA ARG A 60 -41.21 -30.80 5.56
C ARG A 60 -42.71 -30.70 5.23
N GLN A 61 -43.53 -30.15 6.13
CA GLN A 61 -44.97 -29.95 5.90
C GLN A 61 -45.43 -28.55 6.32
N GLY A 62 -46.24 -27.92 5.46
CA GLY A 62 -47.08 -26.75 5.78
C GLY A 62 -46.38 -25.64 6.56
N LEU A 63 -46.96 -25.26 7.70
CA LEU A 63 -46.55 -24.14 8.54
C LEU A 63 -45.21 -24.34 9.26
N GLU A 64 -44.66 -25.55 9.31
CA GLU A 64 -43.41 -25.83 10.03
C GLU A 64 -42.16 -25.38 9.26
N SER A 65 -42.18 -25.42 7.92
CA SER A 65 -41.10 -24.83 7.11
C SER A 65 -41.11 -23.30 7.19
N PHE A 66 -42.29 -22.70 7.30
CA PHE A 66 -42.45 -21.28 7.58
C PHE A 66 -41.90 -20.93 8.97
N HIS A 67 -42.22 -21.73 10.00
CA HIS A 67 -41.71 -21.53 11.35
C HIS A 67 -40.18 -21.68 11.41
N ALA A 68 -39.60 -22.68 10.75
CA ALA A 68 -38.15 -22.85 10.65
C ALA A 68 -37.46 -21.62 10.03
N ASN A 69 -38.07 -21.02 8.99
CA ASN A 69 -37.57 -19.78 8.40
C ASN A 69 -37.66 -18.58 9.35
N VAL A 70 -38.75 -18.45 10.12
CA VAL A 70 -38.89 -17.40 11.13
C VAL A 70 -37.82 -17.55 12.23
N LEU A 71 -37.57 -18.77 12.70
CA LEU A 71 -36.52 -19.05 13.68
C LEU A 71 -35.12 -18.73 13.14
N LEU A 72 -34.84 -19.08 11.88
CA LEU A 72 -33.59 -18.75 11.21
C LEU A 72 -33.38 -17.24 11.08
N GLN A 73 -34.41 -16.50 10.67
CA GLN A 73 -34.36 -15.05 10.58
C GLN A 73 -34.15 -14.40 11.96
N GLY A 74 -34.78 -14.93 13.01
CA GLY A 74 -34.55 -14.48 14.38
C GLY A 74 -33.12 -14.74 14.87
N LEU A 75 -32.56 -15.92 14.54
CA LEU A 75 -31.17 -16.25 14.84
C LEU A 75 -30.19 -15.31 14.11
N LEU A 76 -30.40 -15.08 12.82
CA LEU A 76 -29.59 -14.16 12.01
C LEU A 76 -29.69 -12.73 12.54
N TYR A 77 -30.88 -12.26 12.92
CA TYR A 77 -31.07 -10.94 13.52
C TYR A 77 -30.27 -10.79 14.82
N GLU A 78 -30.31 -11.78 15.73
CA GLU A 78 -29.53 -11.70 16.97
C GLU A 78 -28.02 -11.74 16.71
N LEU A 79 -27.55 -12.47 15.69
CA LEU A 79 -26.15 -12.46 15.26
C LEU A 79 -25.75 -11.09 14.68
N PHE A 80 -26.57 -10.50 13.81
CA PHE A 80 -26.31 -9.17 13.24
C PHE A 80 -26.37 -8.06 14.29
N LYS A 81 -27.34 -8.12 15.21
CA LYS A 81 -27.44 -7.20 16.34
C LYS A 81 -26.19 -7.28 17.19
N GLN A 82 -25.69 -8.48 17.48
CA GLN A 82 -24.44 -8.66 18.21
C GLN A 82 -23.23 -8.09 17.44
N LEU A 83 -23.15 -8.30 16.12
CA LEU A 83 -22.11 -7.70 15.28
C LEU A 83 -22.13 -6.16 15.34
N GLN A 84 -23.31 -5.54 15.46
CA GLN A 84 -23.47 -4.09 15.54
C GLN A 84 -23.25 -3.52 16.95
N THR A 85 -23.56 -4.26 18.03
CA THR A 85 -23.47 -3.75 19.41
C THR A 85 -22.16 -4.11 20.12
N GLU A 86 -21.53 -5.24 19.79
CA GLU A 86 -20.30 -5.70 20.47
C GLU A 86 -19.01 -5.47 19.65
N GLY A 87 -19.08 -4.74 18.52
CA GLY A 87 -17.94 -4.18 17.78
C GLY A 87 -16.75 -5.13 17.61
N TYR A 88 -16.72 -5.89 16.52
CA TYR A 88 -15.48 -6.60 16.15
C TYR A 88 -14.43 -5.58 15.72
N GLN A 89 -13.48 -5.30 16.61
CA GLN A 89 -12.19 -4.73 16.20
C GLN A 89 -11.23 -5.89 15.95
N THR A 90 -10.86 -6.07 14.70
CA THR A 90 -9.73 -6.92 14.37
C THR A 90 -8.46 -6.36 15.02
N SER A 91 -7.46 -7.20 15.29
CA SER A 91 -6.16 -6.71 15.77
C SER A 91 -5.57 -5.61 14.85
N SER A 92 -5.92 -5.64 13.55
CA SER A 92 -5.48 -4.68 12.52
C SER A 92 -6.15 -3.31 12.67
N GLU A 93 -7.46 -3.29 12.91
CA GLU A 93 -8.21 -2.06 13.12
C GLU A 93 -7.84 -1.39 14.45
N ALA A 94 -7.67 -2.18 15.51
CA ALA A 94 -7.28 -1.66 16.82
C ALA A 94 -5.90 -0.96 16.76
N VAL A 95 -4.91 -1.55 16.09
CA VAL A 95 -3.60 -0.92 15.90
C VAL A 95 -3.73 0.33 15.04
N SER A 96 -4.50 0.29 13.94
CA SER A 96 -4.73 1.43 13.05
C SER A 96 -5.38 2.64 13.76
N ILE A 97 -6.38 2.40 14.61
CA ILE A 97 -7.04 3.45 15.39
C ILE A 97 -6.06 4.09 16.38
N VAL A 98 -5.28 3.27 17.09
CA VAL A 98 -4.30 3.78 18.06
C VAL A 98 -3.15 4.51 17.35
N THR A 99 -2.66 4.04 16.20
CA THR A 99 -1.63 4.78 15.44
C THR A 99 -2.14 6.13 14.97
N LYS A 100 -3.36 6.21 14.44
CA LYS A 100 -3.98 7.48 14.04
C LYS A 100 -4.14 8.44 15.22
N HIS A 101 -4.54 7.91 16.39
CA HIS A 101 -4.69 8.72 17.59
C HIS A 101 -3.33 9.27 18.06
N ILE A 102 -2.28 8.44 18.04
CA ILE A 102 -0.91 8.86 18.36
C ILE A 102 -0.42 9.94 17.38
N ASP A 103 -0.63 9.75 16.07
CA ASP A 103 -0.17 10.71 15.06
C ASP A 103 -0.85 12.09 15.20
N ALA A 104 -2.08 12.13 15.71
CA ALA A 104 -2.83 13.35 15.94
C ALA A 104 -2.55 14.04 17.30
N HIS A 105 -2.10 13.30 18.31
CA HIS A 105 -1.96 13.79 19.70
C HIS A 105 -0.61 13.42 20.33
N TYR A 106 0.45 13.32 19.53
CA TYR A 106 1.76 12.86 20.01
C TYR A 106 2.38 13.82 21.04
N ASP A 107 2.02 15.10 21.03
CA ASP A 107 2.48 16.16 21.91
C ASP A 107 1.82 16.13 23.30
N GLU A 108 0.75 15.37 23.47
CA GLU A 108 0.05 15.18 24.74
C GLU A 108 0.66 14.05 25.61
N PRO A 109 0.38 14.00 26.93
CA PRO A 109 0.82 12.92 27.81
C PRO A 109 0.06 11.60 27.52
N LEU A 110 0.49 10.89 26.48
CA LEU A 110 -0.07 9.60 26.08
C LEU A 110 0.33 8.48 27.05
N ARG A 111 -0.66 7.71 27.51
CA ARG A 111 -0.50 6.54 28.37
C ARG A 111 -1.04 5.29 27.69
N LEU A 112 -0.40 4.15 27.96
CA LEU A 112 -0.78 2.87 27.37
C LEU A 112 -2.20 2.46 27.77
N GLU A 113 -2.61 2.77 28.98
CA GLU A 113 -3.92 2.47 29.54
C GLU A 113 -5.02 3.20 28.75
N LEU A 114 -4.84 4.49 28.47
CA LEU A 114 -5.78 5.30 27.70
C LEU A 114 -5.89 4.82 26.25
N MET A 115 -4.76 4.44 25.64
CA MET A 115 -4.76 3.87 24.29
C MET A 115 -5.47 2.51 24.23
N ALA A 116 -5.40 1.72 25.31
CA ALA A 116 -6.07 0.43 25.39
C ALA A 116 -7.59 0.59 25.60
N GLU A 117 -8.00 1.59 26.39
CA GLU A 117 -9.40 1.99 26.57
C GLU A 117 -10.05 2.47 25.25
N LEU A 118 -9.32 3.23 24.43
CA LEU A 118 -9.78 3.73 23.12
C LEU A 118 -10.25 2.63 22.17
N VAL A 119 -9.66 1.44 22.29
CA VAL A 119 -9.97 0.26 21.47
C VAL A 119 -10.52 -0.90 22.31
N HIS A 120 -11.10 -0.58 23.48
CA HIS A 120 -11.80 -1.51 24.36
C HIS A 120 -11.05 -2.83 24.64
N CYS A 121 -9.72 -2.78 24.80
CA CYS A 121 -8.91 -3.96 25.06
C CYS A 121 -7.97 -3.78 26.26
N SER A 122 -7.32 -4.87 26.68
CA SER A 122 -6.33 -4.77 27.76
C SER A 122 -4.98 -4.20 27.25
N PRO A 123 -4.21 -3.47 28.08
CA PRO A 123 -2.88 -2.97 27.71
C PRO A 123 -1.94 -4.05 27.16
N ARG A 124 -1.97 -5.25 27.76
CA ARG A 124 -1.17 -6.40 27.33
C ARG A 124 -1.55 -6.92 25.94
N GLN A 125 -2.85 -6.87 25.62
CA GLN A 125 -3.37 -7.27 24.33
C GLN A 125 -3.00 -6.25 23.25
N LEU A 126 -3.12 -4.96 23.56
CA LEU A 126 -2.68 -3.87 22.67
C LEU A 126 -1.17 -3.98 22.37
N GLN A 127 -0.33 -4.17 23.39
CA GLN A 127 1.12 -4.38 23.21
C GLN A 127 1.43 -5.57 22.32
N ARG A 128 0.71 -6.69 22.50
CA ARG A 128 0.90 -7.88 21.66
C ARG A 128 0.52 -7.60 20.20
N TRP A 129 -0.59 -6.92 19.96
CA TRP A 129 -1.04 -6.56 18.61
C TRP A 129 -0.07 -5.59 17.93
N PHE A 130 0.38 -4.55 18.65
CA PHE A 130 1.41 -3.61 18.18
C PHE A 130 2.72 -4.33 17.85
N LYS A 131 3.17 -5.25 18.71
CA LYS A 131 4.39 -6.04 18.44
C LYS A 131 4.22 -6.98 17.24
N GLN A 132 3.03 -7.53 17.03
CA GLN A 132 2.74 -8.41 15.90
C GLN A 132 2.64 -7.67 14.56
N GLN A 133 2.14 -6.44 14.56
CA GLN A 133 1.84 -5.70 13.33
C GLN A 133 2.84 -4.59 13.02
N MET A 134 3.25 -3.83 14.03
CA MET A 134 4.15 -2.68 13.89
C MET A 134 5.61 -3.03 14.27
N GLN A 135 5.84 -4.23 14.81
CA GLN A 135 7.12 -4.66 15.39
C GLN A 135 7.70 -3.69 16.44
N LEU A 136 6.85 -2.84 17.00
CA LEU A 136 7.15 -1.82 18.00
C LEU A 136 6.06 -1.87 19.05
N GLY A 137 6.37 -1.55 20.30
CA GLY A 137 5.35 -1.29 21.32
C GLY A 137 4.63 0.05 21.08
N PRO A 138 3.41 0.24 21.62
CA PRO A 138 2.68 1.51 21.46
C PRO A 138 3.48 2.74 21.94
N MET A 139 4.15 2.64 23.09
CA MET A 139 4.99 3.73 23.59
C MET A 139 6.26 3.94 22.78
N GLU A 140 6.80 2.90 22.14
CA GLU A 140 7.94 3.02 21.23
C GLU A 140 7.52 3.73 19.94
N TYR A 141 6.29 3.51 19.49
CA TYR A 141 5.69 4.22 18.37
C TYR A 141 5.48 5.71 18.68
N VAL A 142 4.98 6.06 19.88
CA VAL A 142 4.90 7.46 20.34
C VAL A 142 6.27 8.13 20.28
N ILE A 143 7.31 7.47 20.81
CA ILE A 143 8.68 8.01 20.76
C ILE A 143 9.13 8.21 19.32
N LYS A 144 8.88 7.25 18.41
CA LYS A 144 9.22 7.37 16.99
C LYS A 144 8.56 8.59 16.34
N VAL A 145 7.27 8.81 16.57
CA VAL A 145 6.52 9.95 16.01
C VAL A 145 7.11 11.27 16.54
N ARG A 146 7.29 11.39 17.86
CA ARG A 146 7.90 12.58 18.49
C ARG A 146 9.30 12.89 17.94
N MET A 147 10.13 11.87 17.75
CA MET A 147 11.49 12.03 17.23
C MET A 147 11.48 12.49 15.76
N SER A 148 10.55 11.99 14.95
CA SER A 148 10.36 12.45 13.57
C SER A 148 9.98 13.93 13.50
N HIS A 149 9.02 14.35 14.33
CA HIS A 149 8.63 15.77 14.43
C HIS A 149 9.76 16.64 14.98
N ALA A 150 10.55 16.14 15.94
CA ALA A 150 11.72 16.85 16.47
C ALA A 150 12.73 17.18 15.36
N VAL A 151 13.01 16.24 14.46
CA VAL A 151 13.91 16.45 13.31
C VAL A 151 13.37 17.54 12.39
N GLN A 152 12.07 17.49 12.06
CA GLN A 152 11.44 18.51 11.22
C GLN A 152 11.58 19.91 11.84
N LEU A 153 11.33 20.04 13.14
CA LEU A 153 11.46 21.31 13.85
C LEU A 153 12.91 21.78 13.96
N LEU A 154 13.87 20.86 14.15
CA LEU A 154 15.29 21.19 14.20
C LEU A 154 15.83 21.71 12.87
N GLN A 155 15.30 21.23 11.74
CA GLN A 155 15.70 21.60 10.37
C GLN A 155 15.00 22.85 9.86
N ASN A 156 13.72 22.99 10.15
CA ASN A 156 12.87 24.00 9.50
C ASN A 156 12.60 25.23 10.37
N THR A 157 13.10 25.26 11.61
CA THR A 157 12.84 26.36 12.54
C THR A 157 14.09 26.78 13.32
N ALA A 158 14.07 28.03 13.79
CA ALA A 158 15.07 28.57 14.71
C ALA A 158 14.69 28.36 16.21
N ALA A 159 13.62 27.63 16.49
CA ALA A 159 13.12 27.42 17.86
C ALA A 159 14.19 26.79 18.77
N THR A 160 14.25 27.19 20.03
CA THR A 160 15.19 26.64 21.01
C THR A 160 14.93 25.15 21.26
N ILE A 161 15.94 24.43 21.78
CA ILE A 161 15.78 23.00 22.15
C ILE A 161 14.68 22.82 23.21
N GLN A 162 14.47 23.83 24.06
CA GLN A 162 13.42 23.83 25.07
C GLN A 162 12.02 23.98 24.44
N GLU A 163 11.85 24.90 23.50
CA GLU A 163 10.57 25.07 22.78
C GLU A 163 10.21 23.81 21.96
N ILE A 164 11.20 23.21 21.30
CA ILE A 164 11.01 21.97 20.55
C ILE A 164 10.64 20.81 21.48
N ALA A 165 11.30 20.69 22.64
CA ALA A 165 10.97 19.65 23.60
C ALA A 165 9.51 19.78 24.05
N GLN A 166 9.06 21.00 24.38
CA GLN A 166 7.69 21.26 24.80
C GLN A 166 6.67 20.97 23.69
N SER A 167 6.95 21.37 22.45
CA SER A 167 6.02 21.20 21.33
C SER A 167 5.85 19.76 20.86
N ILE A 168 6.69 18.82 21.32
CA ILE A 168 6.58 17.39 21.00
C ILE A 168 6.28 16.54 22.25
N GLY A 169 5.85 17.16 23.35
CA GLY A 169 5.39 16.48 24.56
C GLY A 169 6.49 16.05 25.55
N TYR A 170 7.64 16.73 25.56
CA TYR A 170 8.64 16.63 26.62
C TYR A 170 8.66 17.90 27.50
N HIS A 171 8.38 17.74 28.79
CA HIS A 171 8.44 18.86 29.74
C HIS A 171 9.87 19.28 30.11
N ASP A 172 10.86 18.39 29.92
CA ASP A 172 12.27 18.62 30.24
C ASP A 172 13.14 18.48 28.98
N SER A 173 13.80 19.59 28.60
CA SER A 173 14.72 19.65 27.46
C SER A 173 15.95 18.77 27.62
N TYR A 174 16.39 18.50 28.86
CA TYR A 174 17.48 17.58 29.14
C TYR A 174 17.07 16.13 28.89
N TYR A 175 15.85 15.75 29.30
CA TYR A 175 15.29 14.43 29.01
C TYR A 175 15.09 14.22 27.50
N PHE A 176 14.52 15.21 26.80
CA PHE A 176 14.42 15.22 25.34
C PHE A 176 15.79 15.04 24.68
N SER A 177 16.80 15.81 25.09
CA SER A 177 18.14 15.73 24.48
C SER A 177 18.79 14.36 24.65
N ARG A 178 18.60 13.71 25.80
CA ARG A 178 19.06 12.33 26.02
C ARG A 178 18.28 11.32 25.18
N ALA A 179 16.96 11.47 25.09
CA ALA A 179 16.11 10.60 24.28
C ALA A 179 16.46 10.72 22.78
N PHE A 180 16.64 11.94 22.29
CA PHE A 180 17.03 12.24 20.92
C PHE A 180 18.43 11.70 20.61
N LYS A 181 19.41 11.90 21.50
CA LYS A 181 20.76 11.32 21.34
C LYS A 181 20.73 9.79 21.36
N LYS A 182 19.90 9.19 22.19
CA LYS A 182 19.70 7.73 22.21
C LYS A 182 19.07 7.24 20.90
N TYR A 183 18.19 8.03 20.30
CA TYR A 183 17.46 7.66 19.08
C TYR A 183 18.27 7.89 17.79
N TYR A 184 18.94 9.04 17.67
CA TYR A 184 19.65 9.48 16.46
C TYR A 184 21.18 9.43 16.58
N GLY A 185 21.73 9.06 17.74
CA GLY A 185 23.17 8.97 17.97
C GLY A 185 23.88 10.31 18.23
N THR A 186 23.25 11.44 17.93
CA THR A 186 23.79 12.79 18.13
C THR A 186 22.84 13.67 18.94
N ALA A 187 23.36 14.71 19.61
CA ALA A 187 22.53 15.63 20.38
C ALA A 187 21.72 16.57 19.44
N PRO A 188 20.52 17.02 19.83
CA PRO A 188 19.67 17.90 19.00
C PRO A 188 20.37 19.16 18.49
N LEU A 189 21.20 19.79 19.34
CA LEU A 189 21.91 21.02 19.00
C LEU A 189 23.02 20.75 17.97
N ASP A 190 23.74 19.64 18.14
CA ASP A 190 24.79 19.23 17.19
C ASP A 190 24.17 18.83 15.85
N PHE A 191 23.03 18.11 15.87
CA PHE A 191 22.25 17.80 14.68
C PHE A 191 21.86 19.05 13.88
N ARG A 192 21.35 20.09 14.56
CA ARG A 192 21.01 21.37 13.92
C ARG A 192 22.24 22.08 13.34
N ARG A 193 23.36 22.11 14.08
CA ARG A 193 24.60 22.74 13.61
C ARG A 193 25.14 22.07 12.35
N SER A 194 25.15 20.73 12.32
CA SER A 194 25.57 19.96 11.15
C SER A 194 24.68 20.20 9.94
N PHE A 195 23.36 20.29 10.13
CA PHE A 195 22.42 20.61 9.06
C PHE A 195 22.64 22.02 8.48
N ASN A 196 22.80 23.03 9.35
CA ASN A 196 23.05 24.42 8.92
C ASN A 196 24.43 24.60 8.25
N ALA A 197 25.40 23.73 8.55
CA ALA A 197 26.74 23.74 7.96
C ALA A 197 26.82 23.00 6.60
N GLY A 198 25.71 22.52 6.05
CA GLY A 198 25.67 21.83 4.75
C GLY A 198 26.33 20.44 4.74
N GLN A 199 26.61 19.85 5.89
CA GLN A 199 27.12 18.48 5.99
C GLN A 199 25.97 17.48 5.98
N SER A 200 25.99 16.55 5.03
CA SER A 200 24.95 15.52 4.87
C SER A 200 24.93 14.55 6.06
N PHE A 201 23.89 14.65 6.89
CA PHE A 201 23.59 13.63 7.89
C PHE A 201 22.57 12.66 7.32
N ALA A 202 22.94 11.37 7.20
CA ALA A 202 21.98 10.31 6.95
C ALA A 202 21.15 10.13 8.22
N LEU A 203 19.89 10.58 8.20
CA LEU A 203 18.94 10.26 9.27
C LEU A 203 18.73 8.74 9.29
N PRO A 204 18.95 8.06 10.42
CA PRO A 204 18.53 6.66 10.55
C PRO A 204 17.01 6.62 10.49
N SER A 205 16.47 6.02 9.42
CA SER A 205 15.11 5.52 9.42
C SER A 205 14.99 4.44 10.51
N SER A 206 13.93 4.55 11.30
CA SER A 206 13.72 3.88 12.58
C SER A 206 13.93 2.36 12.54
N GLN A 207 15.08 1.88 13.03
CA GLN A 207 15.22 0.78 14.01
C GLN A 207 16.71 0.59 14.37
N ARG A 208 17.09 0.98 15.59
CA ARG A 208 18.15 0.30 16.37
C ARG A 208 18.03 0.64 17.86
N ALA A 209 17.66 -0.37 18.65
CA ALA A 209 18.16 -0.62 19.99
C ALA A 209 18.33 -2.14 20.08
N ALA A 210 19.48 -2.74 20.37
CA ALA A 210 20.80 -2.27 20.75
C ALA A 210 21.85 -3.30 20.28
N GLY A 211 23.09 -2.86 20.04
CA GLY A 211 24.24 -3.73 19.78
C GLY A 211 25.42 -3.01 19.13
N HIS A 212 26.28 -2.42 19.97
CA HIS A 212 27.69 -2.03 19.79
C HIS A 212 28.22 -1.68 18.38
N LEU A 213 28.72 -0.44 18.22
CA LEU A 213 29.84 -0.13 17.32
C LEU A 213 30.76 0.91 17.99
N ALA A 214 31.92 0.44 18.45
CA ALA A 214 33.16 1.18 18.29
C ALA A 214 33.74 0.78 16.93
N GLY A 215 34.26 1.75 16.18
CA GLY A 215 34.62 1.56 14.76
C GLY A 215 35.86 0.70 14.55
N ASP A 216 35.90 0.01 13.42
CA ASP A 216 36.93 0.19 12.38
C ASP A 216 36.56 -0.59 11.11
N GLY A 217 36.95 -0.10 9.93
CA GLY A 217 37.07 -0.92 8.71
C GLY A 217 36.04 -0.69 7.60
N ALA A 218 36.55 -0.42 6.40
CA ALA A 218 35.87 -0.23 5.12
C ALA A 218 35.12 -1.48 4.56
N ASN A 219 34.41 -2.24 5.41
CA ASN A 219 33.83 -3.55 5.07
C ASN A 219 32.38 -3.75 5.58
N GLU A 220 31.64 -2.69 5.95
CA GLU A 220 30.36 -2.86 6.64
C GLU A 220 29.12 -3.13 5.76
N GLY A 221 29.23 -3.06 4.43
CA GLY A 221 28.10 -3.30 3.51
C GLY A 221 26.93 -2.31 3.66
N ILE A 222 25.95 -2.39 2.76
CA ILE A 222 24.74 -1.58 2.79
C ILE A 222 23.63 -2.30 3.53
N VAL A 223 22.85 -1.59 4.35
CA VAL A 223 21.69 -2.13 5.07
C VAL A 223 20.43 -1.56 4.46
N ILE A 224 19.53 -2.44 4.05
CA ILE A 224 18.27 -2.10 3.39
C ILE A 224 17.14 -2.54 4.30
N THR A 225 16.26 -1.61 4.64
CA THR A 225 15.03 -1.91 5.37
C THR A 225 13.92 -2.19 4.37
N HIS A 226 13.17 -3.26 4.60
CA HIS A 226 12.10 -3.73 3.74
C HIS A 226 11.01 -4.42 4.57
N GLU A 227 9.91 -4.87 3.96
CA GLU A 227 8.73 -5.37 4.68
C GLU A 227 9.01 -6.59 5.59
N LYS A 228 10.14 -7.28 5.38
CA LYS A 228 10.57 -8.45 6.18
C LYS A 228 11.72 -8.18 7.14
N GLY A 229 12.08 -6.91 7.34
CA GLY A 229 13.11 -6.48 8.28
C GLY A 229 14.29 -5.82 7.57
N MET A 230 15.49 -6.08 8.08
CA MET A 230 16.72 -5.50 7.56
C MET A 230 17.56 -6.55 6.84
N LEU A 231 17.96 -6.25 5.62
CA LEU A 231 18.91 -7.05 4.85
C LEU A 231 20.23 -6.29 4.71
N ARG A 232 21.35 -6.95 5.02
CA ARG A 232 22.69 -6.40 4.81
C ARG A 232 23.35 -7.01 3.58
N LEU A 233 23.67 -6.18 2.59
CA LEU A 233 24.44 -6.56 1.41
C LEU A 233 25.89 -6.12 1.60
N ARG A 234 26.83 -7.08 1.64
CA ARG A 234 28.27 -6.76 1.85
C ARG A 234 28.93 -6.20 0.60
N GLN A 235 28.41 -6.55 -0.57
CA GLN A 235 28.87 -6.12 -1.89
C GLN A 235 27.66 -5.85 -2.79
N PRO A 236 27.81 -5.00 -3.83
CA PRO A 236 26.79 -4.85 -4.86
C PRO A 236 26.44 -6.21 -5.51
N PRO A 237 25.16 -6.56 -5.66
CA PRO A 237 24.74 -7.79 -6.32
C PRO A 237 24.98 -7.69 -7.84
N ALA A 238 25.40 -8.79 -8.44
CA ALA A 238 25.66 -8.91 -9.88
C ALA A 238 24.52 -9.60 -10.64
N ARG A 239 23.69 -10.41 -9.96
CA ARG A 239 22.60 -11.20 -10.55
C ARG A 239 21.28 -10.91 -9.84
N ILE A 240 20.70 -9.75 -10.14
CA ILE A 240 19.46 -9.31 -9.53
C ILE A 240 18.25 -9.91 -10.28
N ALA A 241 17.43 -10.69 -9.59
CA ALA A 241 16.12 -11.14 -10.07
C ALA A 241 15.03 -10.21 -9.55
N VAL A 242 14.19 -9.68 -10.44
CA VAL A 242 13.11 -8.76 -10.08
C VAL A 242 11.73 -9.35 -10.40
N LEU A 243 10.85 -9.35 -9.41
CA LEU A 243 9.52 -9.96 -9.49
C LEU A 243 8.39 -8.93 -9.66
N ASP A 244 8.72 -7.72 -10.09
CA ASP A 244 7.77 -6.73 -10.59
C ASP A 244 8.50 -5.89 -11.64
N VAL A 245 7.86 -5.63 -12.79
CA VAL A 245 8.43 -4.87 -13.90
C VAL A 245 8.87 -3.46 -13.48
N GLN A 246 8.26 -2.90 -12.44
CA GLN A 246 8.67 -1.59 -11.93
C GLN A 246 10.14 -1.59 -11.46
N TYR A 247 10.66 -2.70 -10.93
CA TYR A 247 12.03 -2.80 -10.42
C TYR A 247 13.06 -3.06 -11.53
N ALA A 248 12.66 -3.73 -12.60
CA ALA A 248 13.49 -3.81 -13.81
C ALA A 248 13.73 -2.42 -14.39
N ASP A 249 12.68 -1.59 -14.47
CA ASP A 249 12.79 -0.20 -14.95
C ASP A 249 13.71 0.65 -14.05
N GLN A 250 13.74 0.42 -12.73
CA GLN A 250 14.71 1.06 -11.82
C GLN A 250 16.16 0.73 -12.19
N LEU A 251 16.47 -0.54 -12.45
CA LEU A 251 17.81 -0.98 -12.85
C LEU A 251 18.20 -0.38 -14.21
N ILE A 252 17.33 -0.52 -15.21
CA ILE A 252 17.56 -0.04 -16.57
C ILE A 252 17.81 1.48 -16.57
N THR A 253 17.03 2.24 -15.78
CA THR A 253 17.24 3.68 -15.59
C THR A 253 18.63 4.02 -15.06
N LEU A 254 19.18 3.18 -14.18
CA LEU A 254 20.53 3.34 -13.62
C LEU A 254 21.63 2.78 -14.53
N ASN A 255 21.29 2.40 -15.77
CA ASN A 255 22.14 1.72 -16.73
C ASN A 255 22.68 0.37 -16.20
N GLU A 256 21.86 -0.32 -15.40
CA GLU A 256 22.06 -1.67 -14.90
C GLU A 256 21.05 -2.63 -15.52
N GLN A 257 21.34 -3.93 -15.55
CA GLN A 257 20.45 -4.94 -16.12
C GLN A 257 20.00 -5.94 -15.05
N PRO A 258 18.70 -6.26 -14.95
CA PRO A 258 18.30 -7.42 -14.17
C PRO A 258 18.81 -8.69 -14.84
N ALA A 259 19.24 -9.67 -14.05
CA ALA A 259 19.57 -11.00 -14.56
C ALA A 259 18.30 -11.76 -15.00
N GLY A 260 17.17 -11.43 -14.40
CA GLY A 260 15.85 -11.86 -14.85
C GLY A 260 14.73 -10.99 -14.31
N SER A 261 13.66 -10.89 -15.09
CA SER A 261 12.46 -10.13 -14.73
C SER A 261 11.22 -10.96 -15.02
N VAL A 262 10.20 -10.78 -14.19
CA VAL A 262 8.82 -11.10 -14.59
C VAL A 262 8.35 -10.09 -15.64
N GLY A 263 7.41 -10.47 -16.49
CA GLY A 263 6.74 -9.55 -17.42
C GLY A 263 5.25 -9.37 -17.12
N VAL A 264 4.59 -8.63 -17.99
CA VAL A 264 3.15 -8.36 -17.94
C VAL A 264 2.43 -9.25 -18.95
N GLY A 265 1.26 -9.77 -18.59
CA GLY A 265 0.43 -10.58 -19.49
C GLY A 265 0.08 -11.95 -18.91
N GLY A 266 -0.72 -12.71 -19.66
CA GLY A 266 -1.13 -14.08 -19.33
C GLY A 266 -0.42 -15.09 -20.23
N ASP A 267 -1.00 -15.33 -21.42
CA ASP A 267 -0.49 -16.32 -22.37
C ASP A 267 0.80 -15.88 -23.07
N THR A 268 0.93 -14.58 -23.34
CA THR A 268 2.15 -13.97 -23.87
C THR A 268 2.70 -13.01 -22.83
N ILE A 269 3.94 -13.24 -22.41
CA ILE A 269 4.65 -12.34 -21.50
C ILE A 269 5.26 -11.21 -22.33
N CYS A 270 4.85 -9.99 -22.01
CA CYS A 270 5.29 -8.77 -22.65
C CYS A 270 6.07 -7.91 -21.65
N PHE A 271 6.92 -7.04 -22.20
CA PHE A 271 7.66 -6.03 -21.44
C PHE A 271 7.34 -4.65 -22.00
N PRO A 272 7.50 -3.59 -21.20
CA PRO A 272 7.27 -2.24 -21.67
C PRO A 272 8.09 -1.93 -22.94
N ASP A 273 7.42 -1.39 -23.96
CA ASP A 273 7.99 -1.09 -25.28
C ASP A 273 9.22 -0.17 -25.20
N TYR A 274 9.23 0.75 -24.25
CA TYR A 274 10.30 1.72 -24.05
C TYR A 274 11.61 1.08 -23.53
N TRP A 275 11.62 -0.20 -23.16
CA TRP A 275 12.85 -0.92 -22.83
C TRP A 275 13.63 -1.35 -24.06
N GLN A 276 13.00 -1.45 -25.24
CA GLN A 276 13.55 -2.15 -26.42
C GLN A 276 14.94 -1.66 -26.86
N ASN A 277 15.28 -0.39 -26.63
CA ASN A 277 16.57 0.19 -27.01
C ASN A 277 17.63 0.19 -25.88
N GLN A 278 17.25 -0.13 -24.65
CA GLN A 278 18.12 -0.07 -23.46
C GLN A 278 18.36 -1.46 -22.84
N TYR A 279 17.86 -2.50 -23.49
CA TYR A 279 17.77 -3.84 -22.96
C TYR A 279 18.78 -4.81 -23.60
N ARG A 280 19.38 -5.70 -22.79
CA ARG A 280 20.15 -6.88 -23.21
C ARG A 280 19.48 -8.14 -22.65
N GLU A 281 19.50 -9.27 -23.37
CA GLU A 281 18.84 -10.52 -22.96
C GLU A 281 18.93 -10.83 -21.43
N PHE A 282 17.78 -10.87 -20.74
CA PHE A 282 17.57 -11.37 -19.39
C PHE A 282 16.69 -12.64 -19.42
N THR A 283 16.69 -13.39 -18.32
CA THR A 283 15.81 -14.55 -18.18
C THR A 283 14.38 -14.13 -17.82
N VAL A 284 13.38 -14.60 -18.56
CA VAL A 284 11.97 -14.36 -18.23
C VAL A 284 11.56 -15.23 -17.04
N LEU A 285 11.12 -14.60 -15.96
CA LEU A 285 10.80 -15.26 -14.68
C LEU A 285 9.31 -15.52 -14.48
N GLY A 286 8.52 -15.59 -15.56
CA GLY A 286 7.06 -15.71 -15.51
C GLY A 286 6.37 -14.35 -15.39
N THR A 287 5.20 -14.33 -14.76
CA THR A 287 4.42 -13.10 -14.53
C THR A 287 4.56 -12.65 -13.08
N CYS A 288 4.21 -11.38 -12.81
CA CYS A 288 4.22 -10.86 -11.42
C CYS A 288 3.29 -11.67 -10.50
N GLU A 289 2.15 -12.13 -10.99
CA GLU A 289 1.19 -12.91 -10.20
C GLU A 289 1.61 -14.37 -10.05
N ARG A 290 2.37 -14.89 -11.03
CA ARG A 290 2.83 -16.28 -11.07
C ARG A 290 4.30 -16.35 -11.50
N PRO A 291 5.24 -16.00 -10.60
CA PRO A 291 6.66 -16.17 -10.90
C PRO A 291 7.03 -17.63 -11.08
N ASN A 292 7.87 -17.91 -12.07
CA ASN A 292 8.40 -19.23 -12.35
C ASN A 292 9.56 -19.55 -11.39
N MET A 293 9.27 -20.34 -10.36
CA MET A 293 10.25 -20.68 -9.32
C MET A 293 11.44 -21.49 -9.85
N ASP A 294 11.26 -22.32 -10.88
CA ASP A 294 12.34 -23.12 -11.46
C ASP A 294 13.30 -22.25 -12.29
N ALA A 295 12.74 -21.26 -13.02
CA ALA A 295 13.54 -20.27 -13.72
C ALA A 295 14.33 -19.39 -12.72
N ILE A 296 13.71 -18.98 -11.61
CA ILE A 296 14.39 -18.21 -10.55
C ILE A 296 15.52 -19.03 -9.93
N ALA A 297 15.30 -20.31 -9.63
CA ALA A 297 16.34 -21.19 -9.08
C ALA A 297 17.50 -21.38 -10.07
N SER A 298 17.18 -21.63 -11.34
CA SER A 298 18.17 -21.81 -12.42
C SER A 298 18.96 -20.53 -12.69
N LEU A 299 18.35 -19.36 -12.48
CA LEU A 299 18.99 -18.07 -12.57
C LEU A 299 20.01 -17.84 -11.46
N GLN A 300 20.09 -18.65 -10.40
CA GLN A 300 21.05 -18.49 -9.30
C GLN A 300 21.29 -17.01 -8.90
N PRO A 301 20.23 -16.25 -8.56
CA PRO A 301 20.38 -14.84 -8.23
C PRO A 301 21.21 -14.65 -6.97
N ASP A 302 21.89 -13.50 -6.85
CA ASP A 302 22.52 -13.07 -5.60
C ASP A 302 21.69 -12.00 -4.87
N LEU A 303 20.62 -11.50 -5.50
CA LEU A 303 19.55 -10.72 -4.89
C LEU A 303 18.22 -10.98 -5.59
N ILE A 304 17.14 -11.16 -4.82
CA ILE A 304 15.76 -11.15 -5.33
C ILE A 304 15.05 -9.91 -4.79
N VAL A 305 14.34 -9.19 -5.66
CA VAL A 305 13.48 -8.07 -5.26
C VAL A 305 12.04 -8.37 -5.63
N CYS A 306 11.13 -8.33 -4.65
CA CYS A 306 9.72 -8.65 -4.81
C CYS A 306 8.80 -7.63 -4.12
N THR A 307 7.51 -7.91 -4.18
CA THR A 307 6.44 -7.12 -3.55
C THR A 307 5.65 -7.95 -2.56
N GLU A 308 4.80 -7.31 -1.76
CA GLU A 308 3.82 -7.95 -0.86
C GLU A 308 2.87 -8.93 -1.59
N LEU A 309 2.71 -8.85 -2.91
CA LEU A 309 2.00 -9.88 -3.69
C LEU A 309 2.65 -11.27 -3.57
N HIS A 310 3.96 -11.29 -3.33
CA HIS A 310 4.78 -12.48 -3.22
C HIS A 310 4.96 -12.96 -1.78
N GLU A 311 4.19 -12.42 -0.83
CA GLU A 311 4.24 -12.75 0.59
C GLU A 311 4.31 -14.27 0.85
N LYS A 312 3.40 -15.01 0.24
CA LYS A 312 3.31 -16.48 0.38
C LYS A 312 4.53 -17.22 -0.18
N LEU A 313 5.25 -16.62 -1.13
CA LEU A 313 6.43 -17.19 -1.77
C LEU A 313 7.74 -16.76 -1.10
N TYR A 314 7.71 -15.75 -0.22
CA TYR A 314 8.92 -15.13 0.35
C TYR A 314 9.88 -16.13 1.00
N ALA A 315 9.36 -17.09 1.77
CA ALA A 315 10.18 -18.10 2.41
C ALA A 315 10.92 -18.99 1.40
N ARG A 316 10.29 -19.31 0.27
CA ARG A 316 10.91 -20.09 -0.82
C ARG A 316 11.90 -19.24 -1.62
N LEU A 317 11.55 -18.00 -1.93
CA LEU A 317 12.46 -17.05 -2.60
C LEU A 317 13.75 -16.83 -1.79
N SER A 318 13.61 -16.71 -0.46
CA SER A 318 14.74 -16.53 0.46
C SER A 318 15.66 -17.76 0.56
N GLN A 319 15.22 -18.93 0.09
CA GLN A 319 16.10 -20.11 -0.04
C GLN A 319 17.01 -20.02 -1.27
N PHE A 320 16.63 -19.24 -2.28
CA PHE A 320 17.43 -19.07 -3.51
C PHE A 320 18.45 -17.94 -3.37
N ALA A 321 18.06 -16.81 -2.77
CA ALA A 321 18.95 -15.66 -2.56
C ALA A 321 18.45 -14.74 -1.44
N PRO A 322 19.30 -13.84 -0.91
CA PRO A 322 18.83 -12.69 -0.16
C PRO A 322 17.65 -12.01 -0.86
N THR A 323 16.55 -11.79 -0.14
CA THR A 323 15.29 -11.32 -0.75
C THR A 323 14.81 -10.03 -0.08
N ILE A 324 14.56 -9.00 -0.88
CA ILE A 324 13.98 -7.72 -0.46
C ILE A 324 12.53 -7.67 -0.90
N MET A 325 11.64 -7.21 -0.03
CA MET A 325 10.22 -7.05 -0.31
C MET A 325 9.78 -5.62 -0.01
N PHE A 326 9.35 -4.89 -1.03
CA PHE A 326 8.75 -3.56 -0.84
C PHE A 326 7.24 -3.60 -1.00
N LYS A 327 6.55 -2.60 -0.47
CA LYS A 327 5.15 -2.38 -0.85
C LYS A 327 5.10 -1.98 -2.32
N ARG A 328 4.14 -2.51 -3.04
CA ARG A 328 3.99 -2.25 -4.47
C ARG A 328 3.77 -0.75 -4.66
N ASN A 329 2.98 -0.11 -3.81
CA ASN A 329 2.66 1.32 -3.89
C ASN A 329 3.71 2.27 -3.26
N GLU A 330 4.92 1.79 -2.98
CA GLU A 330 6.01 2.62 -2.45
C GLU A 330 6.39 3.74 -3.46
N ASP A 331 6.88 4.86 -2.94
CA ASP A 331 7.36 5.97 -3.79
C ASP A 331 8.55 5.51 -4.64
N TRP A 332 8.40 5.60 -5.96
CA TRP A 332 9.43 5.22 -6.92
C TRP A 332 10.75 5.95 -6.71
N ARG A 333 10.72 7.16 -6.13
CA ARG A 333 11.92 7.98 -5.83
C ARG A 333 12.71 7.39 -4.68
N THR A 334 12.00 6.90 -3.66
CA THR A 334 12.58 6.14 -2.56
C THR A 334 13.20 4.84 -3.07
N ILE A 335 12.46 4.11 -3.91
CA ILE A 335 12.96 2.88 -4.54
C ILE A 335 14.20 3.16 -5.41
N LEU A 336 14.21 4.21 -6.23
CA LEU A 336 15.35 4.56 -7.06
C LEU A 336 16.61 4.87 -6.24
N ASN A 337 16.46 5.60 -5.13
CA ASN A 337 17.56 5.84 -4.20
C ASN A 337 18.10 4.54 -3.60
N ILE A 338 17.22 3.61 -3.22
CA ILE A 338 17.61 2.30 -2.69
C ILE A 338 18.33 1.49 -3.76
N PHE A 339 17.83 1.47 -5.00
CA PHE A 339 18.47 0.78 -6.12
C PHE A 339 19.82 1.40 -6.46
N GLY A 340 19.94 2.73 -6.47
CA GLY A 340 21.21 3.42 -6.60
C GLY A 340 22.20 3.06 -5.49
N ALA A 341 21.70 2.82 -4.27
CA ALA A 341 22.53 2.36 -3.17
C ALA A 341 22.96 0.89 -3.33
N ILE A 342 22.05 0.00 -3.74
CA ILE A 342 22.30 -1.42 -4.03
C ILE A 342 23.37 -1.59 -5.11
N THR A 343 23.29 -0.81 -6.19
CA THR A 343 24.16 -0.95 -7.38
C THR A 343 25.39 -0.04 -7.35
N GLY A 344 25.55 0.80 -6.32
CA GLY A 344 26.63 1.80 -6.25
C GLY A 344 26.48 2.95 -7.26
N LYS A 345 25.25 3.20 -7.72
CA LYS A 345 24.87 4.24 -8.69
C LYS A 345 24.10 5.41 -8.04
N GLN A 346 24.40 5.75 -6.79
CA GLN A 346 23.71 6.83 -6.05
C GLN A 346 23.77 8.18 -6.80
N GLN A 347 24.90 8.49 -7.44
CA GLN A 347 25.04 9.72 -8.23
C GLN A 347 24.10 9.74 -9.43
N ALA A 348 23.99 8.62 -10.17
CA ALA A 348 23.08 8.51 -11.32
C ALA A 348 21.61 8.58 -10.86
N ALA A 349 21.25 7.93 -9.75
CA ALA A 349 19.93 8.06 -9.13
C ALA A 349 19.61 9.53 -8.81
N GLY A 350 20.55 10.25 -8.19
CA GLY A 350 20.41 11.67 -7.89
C GLY A 350 20.18 12.55 -9.13
N GLN A 351 20.89 12.27 -10.23
CA GLN A 351 20.71 12.99 -11.49
C GLN A 351 19.33 12.76 -12.09
N VAL A 352 18.84 11.52 -12.10
CA VAL A 352 17.49 11.17 -12.59
C VAL A 352 16.42 11.89 -11.77
N LEU A 353 16.53 11.88 -10.45
CA LEU A 353 15.59 12.56 -9.55
C LEU A 353 15.59 14.08 -9.75
N SER A 354 16.77 14.67 -9.94
CA SER A 354 16.91 16.12 -10.21
C SER A 354 16.28 16.49 -11.55
N ALA A 355 16.57 15.73 -12.61
CA ALA A 355 16.01 15.96 -13.94
C ALA A 355 14.49 15.82 -13.95
N TYR A 356 13.95 14.80 -13.27
CA TYR A 356 12.51 14.62 -13.10
C TYR A 356 11.87 15.82 -12.38
N ARG A 357 12.45 16.25 -11.25
CA ARG A 357 11.93 17.40 -10.49
C ARG A 357 11.91 18.68 -11.31
N GLU A 358 12.97 18.94 -12.07
CA GLU A 358 13.03 20.11 -12.96
C GLU A 358 11.94 20.04 -14.03
N LYS A 359 11.79 18.88 -14.68
CA LYS A 359 10.79 18.62 -15.71
C LYS A 359 9.37 18.83 -15.18
N THR A 360 9.01 18.24 -14.04
CA THR A 360 7.67 18.36 -13.46
C THR A 360 7.39 19.76 -12.94
N THR A 361 8.38 20.44 -12.34
CA THR A 361 8.22 21.83 -11.87
C THR A 361 7.95 22.77 -13.05
N ARG A 362 8.70 22.62 -14.15
CA ARG A 362 8.50 23.41 -15.37
C ARG A 362 7.12 23.16 -15.98
N LEU A 363 6.75 21.88 -16.16
CA LEU A 363 5.45 21.52 -16.74
C LEU A 363 4.28 21.98 -15.86
N SER A 364 4.40 21.86 -14.54
CA SER A 364 3.38 22.33 -13.58
C SER A 364 3.15 23.84 -13.73
N ALA A 365 4.23 24.63 -13.85
CA ALA A 365 4.13 26.07 -14.06
C ALA A 365 3.46 26.42 -15.41
N GLU A 366 3.81 25.72 -16.49
CA GLU A 366 3.18 25.92 -17.82
C GLU A 366 1.68 25.56 -17.83
N LEU A 367 1.28 24.56 -17.04
CA LEU A 367 -0.11 24.10 -16.97
C LEU A 367 -0.99 24.93 -16.02
N ALA A 368 -0.40 25.62 -15.04
CA ALA A 368 -1.14 26.36 -14.01
C ALA A 368 -2.11 27.40 -14.61
N ASP A 369 -1.62 28.23 -15.54
CA ASP A 369 -2.44 29.25 -16.20
C ASP A 369 -3.49 28.61 -17.13
N LYS A 370 -3.10 27.54 -17.84
CA LYS A 370 -3.97 26.85 -18.80
C LYS A 370 -5.15 26.15 -18.13
N LEU A 371 -4.94 25.63 -16.93
CA LEU A 371 -5.93 24.86 -16.16
C LEU A 371 -6.64 25.68 -15.09
N GLN A 372 -6.51 27.01 -15.11
CA GLN A 372 -7.18 27.86 -14.13
C GLN A 372 -8.71 27.62 -14.17
N GLY A 373 -9.27 27.23 -13.02
CA GLY A 373 -10.70 26.90 -12.89
C GLY A 373 -11.13 25.60 -13.59
N GLN A 374 -10.19 24.78 -14.05
CA GLN A 374 -10.44 23.50 -14.69
C GLN A 374 -9.95 22.35 -13.82
N HIS A 375 -10.60 21.18 -13.92
CA HIS A 375 -10.21 19.98 -13.18
C HIS A 375 -9.81 18.83 -14.11
N VAL A 376 -8.86 18.01 -13.69
CA VAL A 376 -8.35 16.86 -14.44
C VAL A 376 -8.64 15.58 -13.68
N ALA A 377 -9.34 14.63 -14.30
CA ALA A 377 -9.64 13.32 -13.72
C ALA A 377 -8.90 12.19 -14.43
N LEU A 378 -8.34 11.25 -13.65
CA LEU A 378 -7.86 9.96 -14.15
C LEU A 378 -8.90 8.88 -13.81
N ILE A 379 -9.48 8.27 -14.84
CA ILE A 379 -10.52 7.24 -14.68
C ILE A 379 -10.12 5.92 -15.32
N ARG A 380 -10.58 4.82 -14.71
CA ARG A 380 -10.54 3.48 -15.31
C ARG A 380 -11.93 2.83 -15.24
N PRO A 381 -12.59 2.65 -16.39
CA PRO A 381 -13.83 1.88 -16.47
C PRO A 381 -13.63 0.42 -16.05
N ARG A 382 -14.63 -0.14 -15.36
CA ARG A 382 -14.78 -1.55 -14.99
C ARG A 382 -16.22 -1.96 -15.33
N ASP A 383 -16.51 -3.26 -15.21
CA ASP A 383 -17.80 -3.82 -15.63
C ASP A 383 -19.01 -3.14 -14.96
N THR A 384 -18.90 -2.85 -13.66
CA THR A 384 -20.02 -2.30 -12.87
C THR A 384 -19.76 -0.93 -12.24
N PHE A 385 -18.54 -0.39 -12.37
CA PHE A 385 -18.14 0.88 -11.77
C PHE A 385 -16.98 1.52 -12.52
N ILE A 386 -16.71 2.80 -12.23
CA ILE A 386 -15.55 3.54 -12.69
C ILE A 386 -14.64 3.76 -11.49
N ARG A 387 -13.36 3.42 -11.64
CA ARG A 387 -12.32 3.81 -10.69
C ARG A 387 -11.88 5.23 -10.99
N LEU A 388 -12.17 6.16 -10.09
CA LEU A 388 -11.63 7.52 -10.10
C LEU A 388 -10.36 7.56 -9.24
N HIS A 389 -9.20 7.66 -9.87
CA HIS A 389 -7.91 7.56 -9.19
C HIS A 389 -7.59 8.81 -8.36
N THR A 390 -7.10 8.60 -7.14
CA THR A 390 -6.77 9.63 -6.15
C THR A 390 -5.26 9.85 -6.09
N ALA A 391 -4.81 10.87 -5.34
CA ALA A 391 -3.40 11.11 -5.09
C ALA A 391 -2.69 9.97 -4.32
N ALA A 392 -3.43 9.07 -3.66
CA ALA A 392 -2.86 7.91 -2.98
C ALA A 392 -2.38 6.81 -3.96
N HIS A 393 -2.87 6.82 -5.21
CA HIS A 393 -2.33 5.96 -6.26
C HIS A 393 -1.05 6.56 -6.83
N ARG A 394 -0.03 5.75 -7.14
CA ARG A 394 1.26 6.23 -7.69
C ARG A 394 1.12 7.20 -8.86
N THR A 395 0.32 6.86 -9.86
CA THR A 395 0.03 7.74 -11.01
C THR A 395 -0.72 9.00 -10.59
N GLY A 396 -1.67 8.89 -9.65
CA GLY A 396 -2.36 10.05 -9.11
C GLY A 396 -1.44 10.96 -8.30
N ALA A 397 -0.45 10.41 -7.59
CA ALA A 397 0.59 11.19 -6.92
C ALA A 397 1.44 11.98 -7.91
N VAL A 398 1.71 11.44 -9.10
CA VAL A 398 2.36 12.18 -10.19
C VAL A 398 1.47 13.30 -10.70
N LEU A 399 0.20 13.01 -11.01
CA LEU A 399 -0.72 14.01 -11.56
C LEU A 399 -1.03 15.14 -10.57
N TYR A 400 -1.44 14.80 -9.34
CA TYR A 400 -1.95 15.75 -8.37
C TYR A 400 -0.89 16.24 -7.38
N GLY A 401 0.16 15.47 -7.14
CA GLY A 401 1.28 15.84 -6.28
C GLY A 401 2.40 16.54 -7.06
N ASP A 402 3.01 15.82 -8.01
CA ASP A 402 4.21 16.32 -8.70
C ASP A 402 3.88 17.40 -9.73
N LEU A 403 2.84 17.19 -10.55
CA LEU A 403 2.39 18.15 -11.57
C LEU A 403 1.38 19.17 -11.03
N ARG A 404 0.84 18.93 -9.83
CA ARG A 404 -0.18 19.79 -9.18
C ARG A 404 -1.38 20.07 -10.07
N LEU A 405 -1.78 19.10 -10.90
CA LEU A 405 -2.99 19.24 -11.71
C LEU A 405 -4.19 19.43 -10.76
N PRO A 406 -5.12 20.36 -11.04
CA PRO A 406 -6.27 20.55 -10.16
C PRO A 406 -7.16 19.31 -10.19
N ALA A 407 -7.22 18.60 -9.08
CA ALA A 407 -8.08 17.43 -8.93
C ALA A 407 -9.55 17.85 -8.80
N PRO A 408 -10.51 17.02 -9.23
CA PRO A 408 -11.93 17.18 -8.89
C PRO A 408 -12.16 17.35 -7.38
N PHE A 409 -13.17 18.13 -6.99
CA PHE A 409 -13.47 18.43 -5.59
C PHE A 409 -13.66 17.17 -4.70
N TYR A 410 -14.22 16.10 -5.26
CA TYR A 410 -14.38 14.82 -4.56
C TYR A 410 -13.06 14.11 -4.23
N LEU A 411 -11.94 14.58 -4.78
CA LEU A 411 -10.59 14.07 -4.51
C LEU A 411 -9.79 14.99 -3.58
N THR A 412 -10.35 16.14 -3.18
CA THR A 412 -9.67 17.12 -2.32
C THR A 412 -10.10 16.94 -0.86
N GLY A 413 -9.17 16.54 0.00
CA GLY A 413 -9.36 16.35 1.45
C GLY A 413 -8.13 15.70 2.11
N ASP A 414 -7.90 15.95 3.40
CA ASP A 414 -6.63 15.67 4.10
C ASP A 414 -6.26 14.19 4.30
N ALA A 415 -7.09 13.26 3.83
CA ALA A 415 -6.69 11.88 3.58
C ALA A 415 -7.78 11.20 2.76
N VAL A 416 -7.56 11.01 1.46
CA VAL A 416 -8.22 9.92 0.73
C VAL A 416 -7.30 8.70 0.84
N PRO A 417 -7.52 7.79 1.82
CA PRO A 417 -6.59 6.69 2.07
C PRO A 417 -6.55 5.68 0.91
N ASP A 418 -7.61 5.62 0.12
CA ASP A 418 -7.74 4.67 -0.97
C ASP A 418 -7.18 5.20 -2.28
N THR A 419 -6.55 4.30 -3.03
CA THR A 419 -5.97 4.59 -4.36
C THR A 419 -6.99 5.02 -5.42
N ALA A 420 -8.28 4.78 -5.18
CA ALA A 420 -9.36 5.24 -6.05
C ALA A 420 -10.70 5.23 -5.31
N TYR A 421 -11.62 6.13 -5.71
CA TYR A 421 -13.04 5.96 -5.44
C TYR A 421 -13.67 5.07 -6.51
N HIS A 422 -14.68 4.29 -6.12
CA HIS A 422 -15.52 3.52 -7.03
C HIS A 422 -16.85 4.25 -7.18
N ILE A 423 -17.11 4.79 -8.37
CA ILE A 423 -18.35 5.51 -8.69
C ILE A 423 -19.13 4.76 -9.77
N SER A 424 -20.44 4.88 -9.78
CA SER A 424 -21.24 4.41 -10.92
C SER A 424 -21.00 5.30 -12.14
N LEU A 425 -21.36 4.81 -13.33
CA LEU A 425 -21.35 5.62 -14.54
C LEU A 425 -22.29 6.84 -14.41
N ASP A 426 -23.43 6.67 -13.75
CA ASP A 426 -24.43 7.73 -13.55
C ASP A 426 -23.93 8.88 -12.65
N ALA A 427 -22.98 8.59 -11.75
CA ALA A 427 -22.35 9.59 -10.90
C ALA A 427 -21.19 10.35 -11.60
N LEU A 428 -20.79 9.92 -12.80
CA LEU A 428 -19.67 10.55 -13.53
C LEU A 428 -19.86 12.05 -13.84
N PRO A 429 -21.07 12.57 -14.13
CA PRO A 429 -21.30 14.00 -14.29
C PRO A 429 -20.98 14.82 -13.04
N GLU A 430 -21.15 14.24 -11.85
CA GLU A 430 -20.84 14.91 -10.58
C GLU A 430 -19.35 15.19 -10.42
N VAL A 431 -18.48 14.34 -10.99
CA VAL A 431 -17.01 14.55 -10.98
C VAL A 431 -16.64 15.92 -11.55
N SER A 432 -17.44 16.45 -12.49
CA SER A 432 -17.31 17.81 -13.03
C SER A 432 -15.89 18.15 -13.52
N ALA A 433 -15.17 17.16 -14.07
CA ALA A 433 -13.85 17.39 -14.62
C ALA A 433 -13.93 18.01 -16.02
N SER A 434 -12.99 18.93 -16.29
CA SER A 434 -12.82 19.55 -17.61
C SER A 434 -12.02 18.67 -18.56
N HIS A 435 -11.11 17.85 -18.00
CA HIS A 435 -10.24 16.94 -18.74
C HIS A 435 -10.32 15.54 -18.14
N TYR A 436 -10.43 14.51 -18.98
CA TYR A 436 -10.40 13.12 -18.56
C TYR A 436 -9.25 12.37 -19.22
N PHE A 437 -8.33 11.82 -18.42
CA PHE A 437 -7.46 10.73 -18.84
C PHE A 437 -8.20 9.41 -18.62
N VAL A 438 -8.40 8.64 -19.68
CA VAL A 438 -9.17 7.38 -19.65
C VAL A 438 -8.22 6.22 -19.88
N LEU A 439 -8.04 5.39 -18.85
CA LEU A 439 -7.21 4.20 -18.93
C LEU A 439 -7.87 3.17 -19.85
N CYS A 440 -7.17 2.85 -20.94
CA CYS A 440 -7.61 1.88 -21.95
C CYS A 440 -6.44 0.99 -22.38
N ASN A 441 -6.76 -0.25 -22.75
CA ASN A 441 -5.92 -1.17 -23.51
C ASN A 441 -6.82 -2.33 -23.99
N ASP A 442 -6.25 -3.36 -24.62
CA ASP A 442 -7.04 -4.50 -25.10
C ASP A 442 -7.82 -5.20 -23.97
N MET A 443 -7.28 -5.24 -22.74
CA MET A 443 -7.98 -5.83 -21.58
C MET A 443 -9.19 -5.02 -21.11
N PHE A 444 -9.21 -3.71 -21.36
CA PHE A 444 -10.28 -2.80 -20.91
C PHE A 444 -11.14 -2.27 -22.06
N LYS A 445 -10.96 -2.81 -23.26
CA LYS A 445 -11.55 -2.28 -24.50
C LYS A 445 -13.08 -2.31 -24.48
N GLU A 446 -13.67 -3.38 -23.96
CA GLU A 446 -15.12 -3.55 -23.86
C GLU A 446 -15.72 -2.53 -22.89
N GLN A 447 -15.18 -2.44 -21.66
CA GLN A 447 -15.65 -1.51 -20.64
C GLN A 447 -15.54 -0.05 -21.06
N VAL A 448 -14.45 0.31 -21.76
CA VAL A 448 -14.29 1.66 -22.33
C VAL A 448 -15.31 1.90 -23.44
N THR A 449 -15.55 0.92 -24.31
CA THR A 449 -16.52 1.04 -25.42
C THR A 449 -17.94 1.20 -24.89
N ASP A 450 -18.33 0.42 -23.89
CA ASP A 450 -19.66 0.47 -23.29
C ASP A 450 -19.92 1.79 -22.57
N MET A 451 -18.94 2.27 -21.79
CA MET A 451 -18.99 3.61 -21.21
C MET A 451 -19.18 4.66 -22.31
N GLN A 452 -18.41 4.59 -23.40
CA GLN A 452 -18.47 5.56 -24.50
C GLN A 452 -19.79 5.55 -25.28
N ARG A 453 -20.51 4.42 -25.31
CA ARG A 453 -21.85 4.30 -25.91
C ARG A 453 -22.96 4.88 -25.04
N SER A 454 -22.73 5.04 -23.75
CA SER A 454 -23.76 5.52 -22.82
C SER A 454 -24.19 6.97 -23.08
N ALA A 455 -25.46 7.27 -22.82
CA ALA A 455 -25.96 8.63 -22.89
C ALA A 455 -25.29 9.54 -21.84
N VAL A 456 -24.96 8.99 -20.66
CA VAL A 456 -24.30 9.72 -19.56
C VAL A 456 -22.92 10.20 -19.99
N TRP A 457 -22.08 9.33 -20.54
CA TRP A 457 -20.76 9.72 -21.05
C TRP A 457 -20.86 10.81 -22.13
N ASN A 458 -21.74 10.60 -23.11
CA ASN A 458 -21.93 11.55 -24.19
C ASN A 458 -22.53 12.90 -23.74
N SER A 459 -23.11 12.97 -22.54
CA SER A 459 -23.63 14.20 -21.96
C SER A 459 -22.53 15.12 -21.39
N LEU A 460 -21.37 14.57 -21.03
CA LEU A 460 -20.28 15.28 -20.34
C LEU A 460 -19.73 16.44 -21.18
N SER A 461 -19.46 17.57 -20.52
CA SER A 461 -18.91 18.76 -21.15
C SER A 461 -17.52 18.49 -21.75
N ALA A 462 -16.67 17.74 -21.05
CA ALA A 462 -15.35 17.34 -21.52
C ALA A 462 -15.40 16.50 -22.80
N VAL A 463 -16.36 15.58 -22.92
CA VAL A 463 -16.55 14.75 -24.12
C VAL A 463 -16.95 15.63 -25.31
N LYS A 464 -17.93 16.52 -25.12
CA LYS A 464 -18.37 17.46 -26.17
C LYS A 464 -17.25 18.40 -26.62
N LYS A 465 -16.38 18.83 -25.69
CA LYS A 465 -15.22 19.70 -25.96
C LYS A 465 -13.97 18.95 -26.45
N ARG A 466 -14.03 17.61 -26.61
CA ARG A 466 -12.90 16.75 -26.99
C ARG A 466 -11.71 16.83 -26.02
N CYS A 467 -11.98 17.02 -24.74
CA CYS A 467 -10.99 17.04 -23.65
C CYS A 467 -10.90 15.65 -22.97
N VAL A 468 -10.87 14.59 -23.78
CA VAL A 468 -10.74 13.21 -23.34
C VAL A 468 -9.51 12.61 -23.99
N TYR A 469 -8.63 12.05 -23.16
CA TYR A 469 -7.33 11.54 -23.55
C TYR A 469 -7.26 10.04 -23.21
N PRO A 470 -7.41 9.15 -24.20
CA PRO A 470 -7.17 7.73 -23.97
C PRO A 470 -5.68 7.52 -23.68
N VAL A 471 -5.38 6.78 -22.61
CA VAL A 471 -4.01 6.50 -22.17
C VAL A 471 -3.83 5.02 -21.91
N ASP A 472 -2.67 4.48 -22.29
CA ASP A 472 -2.40 3.06 -22.17
C ASP A 472 -2.29 2.64 -20.70
N ALA A 473 -3.16 1.73 -20.28
CA ALA A 473 -3.20 1.25 -18.91
C ALA A 473 -1.93 0.47 -18.51
N SER A 474 -1.25 -0.21 -19.46
CA SER A 474 -0.03 -0.96 -19.14
C SER A 474 1.13 -0.03 -18.73
N THR A 475 1.17 1.17 -19.34
CA THR A 475 2.11 2.23 -18.98
C THR A 475 1.64 2.95 -17.72
N TRP A 476 0.43 3.52 -17.74
CA TRP A 476 -0.04 4.43 -16.70
C TRP A 476 -0.33 3.77 -15.36
N ILE A 477 -0.67 2.48 -15.32
CA ILE A 477 -0.95 1.76 -14.08
C ILE A 477 -0.28 0.37 -13.99
N GLY A 478 0.66 0.08 -14.88
CA GLY A 478 1.42 -1.17 -14.88
C GLY A 478 2.92 -0.96 -14.71
N SER A 479 3.46 0.12 -15.28
CA SER A 479 4.89 0.38 -15.34
C SER A 479 5.25 1.58 -14.48
N TYR A 480 5.71 1.31 -13.26
CA TYR A 480 5.90 2.31 -12.21
C TYR A 480 7.37 2.65 -11.92
N GLY A 481 8.27 2.33 -12.85
CA GLY A 481 9.65 2.76 -12.75
C GLY A 481 9.86 4.19 -13.26
N PRO A 482 11.10 4.70 -13.12
CA PRO A 482 11.41 6.09 -13.43
C PRO A 482 11.16 6.44 -14.91
N THR A 483 11.46 5.53 -15.84
CA THR A 483 11.25 5.75 -17.27
C THR A 483 9.78 5.79 -17.61
N GLY A 484 8.99 4.83 -17.10
CA GLY A 484 7.55 4.79 -17.28
C GLY A 484 6.88 6.05 -16.74
N ILE A 485 7.28 6.51 -15.55
CA ILE A 485 6.76 7.73 -14.94
C ILE A 485 7.13 8.99 -15.74
N ASN A 486 8.36 9.08 -16.25
CA ASN A 486 8.74 10.19 -17.12
C ASN A 486 7.92 10.24 -18.42
N ARG A 487 7.57 9.07 -18.98
CA ARG A 487 6.70 8.97 -20.16
C ARG A 487 5.26 9.43 -19.86
N ILE A 488 4.73 9.11 -18.67
CA ILE A 488 3.43 9.64 -18.22
C ILE A 488 3.47 11.17 -18.20
N VAL A 489 4.54 11.76 -17.65
CA VAL A 489 4.72 13.23 -17.66
C VAL A 489 4.76 13.80 -19.08
N ASP A 490 5.45 13.14 -20.02
CA ASP A 490 5.48 13.55 -21.43
C ASP A 490 4.12 13.43 -22.10
N GLU A 491 3.35 12.40 -21.80
CA GLU A 491 1.98 12.23 -22.31
C GLU A 491 1.05 13.31 -21.76
N VAL A 492 1.15 13.66 -20.48
CA VAL A 492 0.40 14.77 -19.90
C VAL A 492 0.73 16.09 -20.60
N ALA A 493 2.03 16.36 -20.83
CA ALA A 493 2.46 17.54 -21.57
C ALA A 493 1.85 17.59 -22.97
N ARG A 494 1.96 16.51 -23.75
CA ARG A 494 1.39 16.42 -25.11
C ARG A 494 -0.12 16.62 -25.11
N SER A 495 -0.84 15.94 -24.21
CA SER A 495 -2.30 16.00 -24.11
C SER A 495 -2.83 17.36 -23.69
N LEU A 496 -2.21 17.99 -22.69
CA LEU A 496 -2.74 19.22 -22.10
C LEU A 496 -2.12 20.48 -22.71
N LEU A 497 -0.87 20.47 -23.19
CA LEU A 497 -0.28 21.62 -23.89
C LEU A 497 -0.57 21.62 -25.39
N GLY A 498 -0.86 20.45 -25.99
CA GLY A 498 -1.06 20.32 -27.43
C GLY A 498 0.25 20.28 -28.23
N GLN A 499 1.37 20.01 -27.56
CA GLN A 499 2.65 19.78 -28.22
C GLN A 499 2.62 18.40 -28.88
N LYS A 500 2.88 18.33 -30.20
CA LYS A 500 2.97 17.09 -30.96
C LYS A 500 4.36 16.49 -30.87
#